data_AF-A0A450TQU0-F1
#
_entry.id   AF-A0A450TQU0-F1
#
_cell.length_a   1.000
_cell.length_b   1.000
_cell.length_c   1.000
_cell.angle_alpha   90.00
_cell.angle_beta   90.00
_cell.angle_gamma   90.00
#
_symmetry.space_group_name_H-M   'P 1'
#
loop_
_entity.id
_entity.type
_entity.pdbx_description
1 polymer ?
#
loop_
_entity_poly.entity_id
_entity_poly.type
_entity_poly.pdbx_seq_one_letter_code
_entity_poly.pdbx_strand_id
1 'polypeptide(L)'
;MATGSGEFIFPPQEKHVHSSSIVECPNGDLLVCWFYGSGERKASDVRIRGARLKPGSAAWSPVFEMADTPNLPDCNPVLFIDPEEKLWLFWIVVQARRWENAILKVRTSTNYQQDGPPSWDWQDIILLQPGERFAQVLLDGLDALNPASPLWSDYAPKYVDLMAGAAHDAGKRQTGWMTRTHPLVLSCGRFVLPLYSDGFNISLVALSDDRGTTWQASDPIVGLGNVQPSPVQRKNGDIVAFMRDNGGPPNRIQTSVSRDRGETWALTRNMTIPNPGSSIEVIALKSGAWLLVCNDTADGRYRLAAYLSHDEGTTWKLKGYLDKAVSEKEGEYSYPSVLQADNGSIHVTYSYHTNDGRETIKHVTFRE
;
A
#
# COMPACT_ATOMS: atom_id res chain seq x y z
N MET A 1 14.29 -17.18 14.04
CA MET A 1 14.89 -16.22 13.08
C MET A 1 14.24 -16.48 11.74
N ALA A 2 13.66 -15.47 11.09
CA ALA A 2 13.11 -15.63 9.74
C ALA A 2 14.28 -15.78 8.76
N THR A 3 14.80 -16.99 8.60
CA THR A 3 15.77 -17.35 7.56
C THR A 3 14.97 -17.93 6.40
N GLY A 4 14.21 -17.08 5.71
CA GLY A 4 13.52 -17.46 4.47
C GLY A 4 14.53 -17.55 3.32
N SER A 5 14.29 -18.46 2.37
CA SER A 5 14.98 -18.42 1.07
C SER A 5 14.43 -17.24 0.28
N GLY A 6 15.29 -16.27 -0.01
CA GLY A 6 14.95 -15.11 -0.85
C GLY A 6 15.52 -15.25 -2.24
N GLU A 7 14.78 -14.81 -3.25
CA GLU A 7 15.19 -14.78 -4.64
C GLU A 7 14.77 -13.46 -5.30
N PHE A 8 15.49 -13.04 -6.34
CA PHE A 8 15.03 -11.94 -7.18
C PHE A 8 14.06 -12.47 -8.24
N ILE A 9 12.93 -11.79 -8.41
CA ILE A 9 11.92 -12.16 -9.42
C ILE A 9 12.51 -12.04 -10.83
N PHE A 10 13.43 -11.09 -11.03
CA PHE A 10 14.18 -10.87 -12.26
C PHE A 10 15.55 -10.24 -11.96
N PRO A 11 16.53 -10.32 -12.88
CA PRO A 11 17.86 -9.75 -12.66
C PRO A 11 17.83 -8.24 -12.36
N PRO A 12 18.69 -7.73 -11.44
CA PRO A 12 18.81 -6.30 -11.18
C PRO A 12 19.16 -5.49 -12.43
N GLN A 13 18.56 -4.32 -12.56
CA GLN A 13 18.68 -3.44 -13.73
C GLN A 13 18.78 -1.96 -13.37
N GLU A 14 19.11 -1.11 -14.35
CA GLU A 14 19.36 0.32 -14.13
C GLU A 14 18.10 1.18 -13.95
N LYS A 15 17.00 0.78 -14.61
CA LYS A 15 15.75 1.54 -14.52
C LYS A 15 15.06 1.26 -13.18
N HIS A 16 14.32 2.27 -12.74
CA HIS A 16 13.63 2.24 -11.46
C HIS A 16 12.52 1.18 -11.44
N VAL A 17 12.43 0.43 -10.34
CA VAL A 17 11.51 -0.68 -10.09
C VAL A 17 10.96 -0.52 -8.69
N HIS A 18 9.65 -0.36 -8.55
CA HIS A 18 9.12 -0.08 -7.23
C HIS A 18 7.65 -0.49 -7.01
N SER A 19 7.25 -0.52 -5.73
CA SER A 19 5.86 -0.70 -5.29
C SER A 19 5.24 -2.02 -5.78
N SER A 20 5.82 -3.14 -5.34
CA SER A 20 5.29 -4.47 -5.69
C SER A 20 3.95 -4.79 -5.01
N SER A 21 3.17 -5.70 -5.61
CA SER A 21 1.96 -6.33 -5.03
C SER A 21 1.87 -7.79 -5.48
N ILE A 22 1.45 -8.70 -4.58
CA ILE A 22 1.45 -10.16 -4.79
C ILE A 22 0.10 -10.79 -4.41
N VAL A 23 -0.41 -11.69 -5.26
CA VAL A 23 -1.59 -12.55 -4.96
C VAL A 23 -1.31 -14.01 -5.30
N GLU A 24 -2.05 -14.93 -4.67
CA GLU A 24 -2.11 -16.35 -5.06
C GLU A 24 -3.36 -16.58 -5.91
N CYS A 25 -3.20 -17.11 -7.11
CA CYS A 25 -4.27 -17.52 -7.99
C CYS A 25 -4.90 -18.86 -7.53
N PRO A 26 -6.15 -19.18 -7.93
CA PRO A 26 -6.81 -20.43 -7.54
C PRO A 26 -6.06 -21.72 -7.92
N ASN A 27 -5.25 -21.67 -8.98
CA ASN A 27 -4.36 -22.77 -9.39
C ASN A 27 -3.06 -22.87 -8.55
N GLY A 28 -2.87 -22.02 -7.55
CA GLY A 28 -1.68 -21.93 -6.70
C GLY A 28 -0.54 -21.10 -7.28
N ASP A 29 -0.70 -20.50 -8.46
CA ASP A 29 0.32 -19.59 -8.99
C ASP A 29 0.43 -18.34 -8.12
N LEU A 30 1.66 -17.87 -7.90
CA LEU A 30 1.87 -16.52 -7.40
C LEU A 30 1.94 -15.56 -8.59
N LEU A 31 1.13 -14.50 -8.56
CA LEU A 31 1.18 -13.41 -9.52
C LEU A 31 1.66 -12.14 -8.82
N VAL A 32 2.70 -11.51 -9.36
CA VAL A 32 3.29 -10.29 -8.81
C VAL A 32 3.29 -9.19 -9.86
N CYS A 33 3.02 -7.95 -9.45
CA CYS A 33 3.23 -6.77 -10.27
C CYS A 33 4.02 -5.67 -9.56
N TRP A 34 4.58 -4.73 -10.32
CA TRP A 34 5.31 -3.55 -9.85
C TRP A 34 5.31 -2.48 -10.94
N PHE A 35 5.66 -1.24 -10.62
CA PHE A 35 5.90 -0.24 -11.66
C PHE A 35 7.39 -0.16 -12.02
N TYR A 36 7.64 0.21 -13.28
CA TYR A 36 8.95 0.16 -13.90
C TYR A 36 9.15 1.30 -14.90
N GLY A 37 10.23 2.08 -14.78
CA GLY A 37 10.56 3.11 -15.77
C GLY A 37 11.73 4.02 -15.34
N SER A 38 11.90 5.17 -16.00
CA SER A 38 13.10 6.00 -15.82
C SER A 38 13.02 7.06 -14.72
N GLY A 39 11.86 7.33 -14.10
CA GLY A 39 11.76 8.42 -13.12
C GLY A 39 10.41 8.63 -12.45
N GLU A 40 9.73 7.54 -12.03
CA GLU A 40 8.39 7.57 -11.41
C GLU A 40 7.44 8.57 -12.13
N ARG A 41 6.76 9.46 -11.38
CA ARG A 41 5.84 10.47 -11.91
C ARG A 41 6.45 11.45 -12.93
N LYS A 42 7.78 11.56 -13.03
CA LYS A 42 8.45 12.54 -13.90
C LYS A 42 8.68 12.02 -15.31
N ALA A 43 8.61 10.70 -15.51
CA ALA A 43 8.94 10.03 -16.76
C ALA A 43 7.69 9.45 -17.44
N SER A 44 7.65 9.49 -18.77
CA SER A 44 6.54 8.99 -19.57
C SER A 44 6.65 7.51 -19.95
N ASP A 45 7.70 6.83 -19.51
CA ASP A 45 7.99 5.41 -19.81
C ASP A 45 7.74 4.50 -18.60
N VAL A 46 7.04 4.99 -17.57
CA VAL A 46 6.72 4.17 -16.38
C VAL A 46 5.47 3.36 -16.63
N ARG A 47 5.60 2.03 -16.52
CA ARG A 47 4.56 1.05 -16.81
C ARG A 47 4.40 0.09 -15.65
N ILE A 48 3.25 -0.59 -15.59
CA ILE A 48 3.07 -1.72 -14.69
C ILE A 48 3.56 -2.99 -15.39
N ARG A 49 4.46 -3.71 -14.74
CA ARG A 49 4.98 -5.01 -15.18
C ARG A 49 4.60 -6.10 -14.18
N GLY A 50 4.66 -7.35 -14.61
CA GLY A 50 4.41 -8.49 -13.74
C GLY A 50 5.17 -9.74 -14.14
N ALA A 51 5.19 -10.71 -13.23
CA ALA A 51 5.72 -12.05 -13.43
C ALA A 51 4.92 -13.06 -12.60
N ARG A 52 5.05 -14.34 -12.96
CA ARG A 52 4.32 -15.44 -12.35
C ARG A 52 5.30 -16.50 -11.83
N LEU A 53 4.99 -17.09 -10.68
CA LEU A 53 5.65 -18.30 -10.18
C LEU A 53 4.63 -19.42 -10.08
N LYS A 54 4.79 -20.47 -10.88
CA LYS A 54 3.94 -21.67 -10.80
C LYS A 54 4.32 -22.54 -9.59
N PRO A 55 3.36 -23.28 -8.98
CA PRO A 55 3.68 -24.26 -7.94
C PRO A 55 4.78 -25.22 -8.37
N GLY A 56 5.82 -25.35 -7.54
CA GLY A 56 6.95 -26.25 -7.80
C GLY A 56 7.92 -25.79 -8.90
N SER A 57 7.70 -24.63 -9.52
CA SER A 57 8.68 -24.05 -10.44
C SER A 57 9.93 -23.60 -9.68
N ALA A 58 11.10 -23.79 -10.29
CA ALA A 58 12.38 -23.31 -9.76
C ALA A 58 12.69 -21.85 -10.15
N ALA A 59 11.87 -21.24 -11.03
CA ALA A 59 12.08 -19.89 -11.52
C ALA A 59 10.76 -19.18 -11.84
N TRP A 60 10.80 -17.85 -11.73
CA TRP A 60 9.76 -16.95 -12.21
C TRP A 60 9.66 -16.96 -13.73
N SER A 61 8.46 -16.70 -14.24
CA SER A 61 8.24 -16.49 -15.68
C SER A 61 9.03 -15.29 -16.20
N PRO A 62 9.25 -15.18 -17.52
CA PRO A 62 9.62 -13.90 -18.12
C PRO A 62 8.67 -12.79 -17.69
N VAL A 63 9.21 -11.58 -17.51
CA VAL A 63 8.43 -10.39 -17.17
C VAL A 63 7.51 -10.03 -18.33
N PHE A 64 6.25 -9.75 -18.03
CA PHE A 64 5.24 -9.30 -18.99
C PHE A 64 4.67 -7.93 -18.61
N GLU A 65 4.10 -7.24 -19.60
CA GLU A 65 3.40 -5.98 -19.36
C GLU A 65 2.06 -6.26 -18.71
N MET A 66 1.80 -5.57 -17.61
CA MET A 66 0.50 -5.52 -16.99
C MET A 66 -0.24 -4.35 -17.63
N ALA A 67 0.11 -3.10 -17.35
CA ALA A 67 -0.61 -1.94 -17.82
C ALA A 67 0.35 -0.86 -18.35
N ASP A 68 -0.08 -0.15 -19.38
CA ASP A 68 0.60 1.00 -19.96
C ASP A 68 -0.46 2.01 -20.43
N THR A 69 -0.39 3.23 -19.92
CA THR A 69 -1.16 4.36 -20.40
C THR A 69 -0.22 5.21 -21.25
N PRO A 70 -0.38 5.24 -22.58
CA PRO A 70 0.60 5.84 -23.48
C PRO A 70 1.02 7.26 -23.06
N ASN A 71 2.34 7.44 -22.88
CA ASN A 71 2.99 8.70 -22.53
C ASN A 71 2.67 9.25 -21.13
N LEU A 72 2.04 8.48 -20.26
CA LEU A 72 1.78 8.84 -18.87
C LEU A 72 2.39 7.78 -17.93
N PRO A 73 2.83 8.17 -16.72
CA PRO A 73 3.40 7.22 -15.78
C PRO A 73 2.28 6.41 -15.10
N ASP A 74 2.31 5.09 -15.23
CA ASP A 74 1.50 4.17 -14.42
C ASP A 74 2.27 3.76 -13.16
N CYS A 75 1.69 4.00 -11.99
CA CYS A 75 2.34 3.77 -10.69
C CYS A 75 1.43 3.03 -9.70
N ASN A 76 1.99 2.67 -8.55
CA ASN A 76 1.31 2.10 -7.38
C ASN A 76 0.30 0.98 -7.67
N PRO A 77 0.73 -0.08 -8.37
CA PRO A 77 -0.17 -1.17 -8.69
C PRO A 77 -0.50 -2.00 -7.44
N VAL A 78 -1.75 -2.44 -7.33
CA VAL A 78 -2.24 -3.36 -6.31
C VAL A 78 -3.08 -4.43 -6.98
N LEU A 79 -2.68 -5.69 -6.79
CA LEU A 79 -3.46 -6.86 -7.17
C LEU A 79 -4.44 -7.21 -6.05
N PHE A 80 -5.54 -7.83 -6.41
CA PHE A 80 -6.50 -8.38 -5.45
C PHE A 80 -7.29 -9.47 -6.15
N ILE A 81 -7.46 -10.63 -5.51
CA ILE A 81 -8.38 -11.66 -5.98
C ILE A 81 -9.54 -11.67 -5.00
N ASP A 82 -10.73 -11.38 -5.51
CA ASP A 82 -11.93 -11.29 -4.68
C ASP A 82 -12.50 -12.67 -4.33
N PRO A 83 -13.50 -12.76 -3.42
CA PRO A 83 -14.10 -14.04 -3.04
C PRO A 83 -14.80 -14.80 -4.17
N GLU A 84 -15.00 -14.19 -5.35
CA GLU A 84 -15.53 -14.84 -6.55
C GLU A 84 -14.42 -15.22 -7.54
N GLU A 85 -13.17 -15.24 -7.07
CA GLU A 85 -11.97 -15.56 -7.83
C GLU A 85 -11.75 -14.63 -9.04
N LYS A 86 -12.30 -13.41 -9.00
CA LYS A 86 -12.01 -12.40 -10.02
C LYS A 86 -10.74 -11.65 -9.64
N LEU A 87 -9.80 -11.58 -10.57
CA LEU A 87 -8.57 -10.80 -10.43
C LEU A 87 -8.88 -9.32 -10.69
N TRP A 88 -8.38 -8.46 -9.81
CA TRP A 88 -8.38 -7.02 -9.93
C TRP A 88 -6.94 -6.51 -10.02
N LEU A 89 -6.70 -5.53 -10.89
CA LEU A 89 -5.55 -4.65 -10.81
C LEU A 89 -6.04 -3.22 -10.63
N PHE A 90 -5.65 -2.60 -9.52
CA PHE A 90 -5.77 -1.18 -9.27
C PHE A 90 -4.42 -0.52 -9.51
N TRP A 91 -4.38 0.65 -10.15
CA TRP A 91 -3.15 1.42 -10.31
C TRP A 91 -3.50 2.88 -10.58
N ILE A 92 -2.50 3.75 -10.56
CA ILE A 92 -2.71 5.16 -10.86
C ILE A 92 -2.02 5.58 -12.14
N VAL A 93 -2.65 6.51 -12.85
CA VAL A 93 -2.03 7.26 -13.95
C VAL A 93 -1.73 8.65 -13.48
N VAL A 94 -0.46 9.05 -13.53
CA VAL A 94 -0.03 10.35 -12.98
C VAL A 94 -0.14 11.44 -14.04
N GLN A 95 -1.16 12.30 -13.91
CA GLN A 95 -1.32 13.45 -14.79
C GLN A 95 -0.46 14.63 -14.34
N ALA A 96 -0.06 15.47 -15.30
CA ALA A 96 0.72 16.69 -15.06
C ALA A 96 2.02 16.48 -14.23
N ARG A 97 2.54 15.23 -14.18
CA ARG A 97 3.67 14.83 -13.34
C ARG A 97 3.45 15.16 -11.86
N ARG A 98 2.21 15.10 -11.38
CA ARG A 98 1.78 15.49 -10.02
C ARG A 98 0.94 14.39 -9.39
N TRP A 99 1.32 13.94 -8.20
CA TRP A 99 0.63 12.84 -7.50
C TRP A 99 -0.80 13.24 -7.12
N GLU A 100 -1.01 14.50 -6.75
CA GLU A 100 -2.31 15.08 -6.43
C GLU A 100 -3.28 15.13 -7.63
N ASN A 101 -2.78 14.91 -8.85
CA ASN A 101 -3.55 14.81 -10.09
C ASN A 101 -3.69 13.37 -10.59
N ALA A 102 -3.27 12.38 -9.79
CA ALA A 102 -3.34 10.98 -10.20
C ALA A 102 -4.79 10.52 -10.40
N ILE A 103 -4.99 9.70 -11.44
CA ILE A 103 -6.27 9.07 -11.77
C ILE A 103 -6.21 7.60 -11.37
N LEU A 104 -7.12 7.17 -10.51
CA LEU A 104 -7.21 5.79 -10.05
C LEU A 104 -7.90 4.92 -11.10
N LYS A 105 -7.16 4.02 -11.73
CA LYS A 105 -7.66 3.05 -12.70
C LYS A 105 -7.84 1.69 -12.09
N VAL A 106 -8.77 0.94 -12.66
CA VAL A 106 -9.07 -0.43 -12.28
C VAL A 106 -9.29 -1.26 -13.53
N ARG A 107 -8.91 -2.53 -13.48
CA ARG A 107 -9.31 -3.53 -14.47
C ARG A 107 -9.45 -4.89 -13.83
N THR A 108 -10.26 -5.73 -14.45
CA THR A 108 -10.58 -7.05 -13.92
C THR A 108 -10.40 -8.16 -14.94
N SER A 109 -10.15 -9.36 -14.45
CA SER A 109 -10.03 -10.57 -15.26
C SER A 109 -10.58 -11.79 -14.52
N THR A 110 -11.27 -12.64 -15.27
CA THR A 110 -11.67 -14.01 -14.94
C THR A 110 -10.83 -15.04 -15.71
N ASN A 111 -10.02 -14.58 -16.67
CA ASN A 111 -9.11 -15.38 -17.49
C ASN A 111 -7.65 -14.92 -17.31
N TYR A 112 -7.08 -15.30 -16.17
CA TYR A 112 -5.76 -14.85 -15.72
C TYR A 112 -4.82 -15.97 -15.26
N GLN A 113 -5.21 -17.24 -15.42
CA GLN A 113 -4.44 -18.40 -14.94
C GLN A 113 -3.55 -19.02 -16.03
N GLN A 114 -3.61 -18.49 -17.25
CA GLN A 114 -2.73 -18.86 -18.36
C GLN A 114 -1.30 -18.31 -18.19
N ASP A 115 -0.39 -18.85 -19.00
CA ASP A 115 0.96 -18.31 -19.12
C ASP A 115 0.98 -16.89 -19.68
N GLY A 116 1.89 -16.07 -19.13
CA GLY A 116 2.02 -14.66 -19.51
C GLY A 116 1.01 -13.75 -18.81
N PRO A 117 0.65 -12.61 -19.43
CA PRO A 117 -0.21 -11.62 -18.81
C PRO A 117 -1.67 -12.11 -18.71
N PRO A 118 -2.42 -11.67 -17.69
CA PRO A 118 -3.86 -11.85 -17.64
C PRO A 118 -4.56 -11.30 -18.89
N SER A 119 -5.67 -11.95 -19.28
CA SER A 119 -6.56 -11.45 -20.33
C SER A 119 -7.62 -10.59 -19.65
N TRP A 120 -7.55 -9.27 -19.83
CA TRP A 120 -8.42 -8.33 -19.13
C TRP A 120 -9.80 -8.26 -19.76
N ASP A 121 -10.84 -8.55 -18.96
CA ASP A 121 -12.24 -8.56 -19.40
C ASP A 121 -12.84 -7.15 -19.40
N TRP A 122 -12.39 -6.30 -18.48
CA TRP A 122 -12.98 -4.98 -18.24
C TRP A 122 -11.97 -4.01 -17.63
N GLN A 123 -12.11 -2.71 -17.90
CA GLN A 123 -11.29 -1.62 -17.37
C GLN A 123 -12.09 -0.34 -17.23
N ASP A 124 -11.84 0.42 -16.15
CA ASP A 124 -12.44 1.74 -15.90
C ASP A 124 -11.56 2.61 -14.98
N ILE A 125 -12.08 3.77 -14.60
CA ILE A 125 -11.56 4.67 -13.57
C ILE A 125 -12.49 4.60 -12.36
N ILE A 126 -11.92 4.56 -11.15
CA ILE A 126 -12.70 4.73 -9.92
C ILE A 126 -12.81 6.22 -9.63
N LEU A 127 -14.03 6.73 -9.75
CA LEU A 127 -14.37 8.10 -9.40
C LEU A 127 -14.95 8.13 -7.98
N LEU A 128 -14.30 8.87 -7.10
CA LEU A 128 -14.75 9.06 -5.72
C LEU A 128 -15.29 10.47 -5.55
N GLN A 129 -16.33 10.60 -4.74
CA GLN A 129 -16.91 11.88 -4.38
C GLN A 129 -16.87 12.09 -2.86
N PRO A 130 -15.71 12.42 -2.27
CA PRO A 130 -15.67 12.90 -0.90
C PRO A 130 -16.50 14.19 -0.79
N GLY A 131 -17.64 14.10 -0.11
CA GLY A 131 -18.62 15.18 0.00
C GLY A 131 -18.16 16.33 0.90
N GLU A 132 -19.04 17.30 1.15
CA GLU A 132 -18.74 18.46 2.01
C GLU A 132 -18.32 18.07 3.43
N ARG A 133 -18.81 16.93 3.92
CA ARG A 133 -18.40 16.37 5.22
C ARG A 133 -16.89 16.11 5.30
N PHE A 134 -16.22 15.82 4.17
CA PHE A 134 -14.77 15.63 4.14
C PHE A 134 -14.02 16.85 4.70
N ALA A 135 -14.40 18.06 4.26
CA ALA A 135 -13.74 19.29 4.69
C ALA A 135 -13.94 19.54 6.19
N GLN A 136 -15.16 19.33 6.66
CA GLN A 136 -15.50 19.48 8.08
C GLN A 136 -14.68 18.51 8.95
N VAL A 137 -14.70 17.21 8.62
CA VAL A 137 -13.99 16.18 9.40
C VAL A 137 -12.48 16.42 9.38
N LEU A 138 -11.91 16.81 8.24
CA LEU A 138 -10.48 17.12 8.14
C LEU A 138 -10.10 18.30 9.03
N LEU A 139 -10.85 19.40 8.98
CA LEU A 139 -10.54 20.61 9.75
C LEU A 139 -10.73 20.40 11.25
N ASP A 140 -11.84 19.79 11.66
CA ASP A 140 -12.08 19.45 13.07
C ASP A 140 -10.98 18.55 13.63
N GLY A 141 -10.52 17.59 12.81
CA GLY A 141 -9.46 16.67 13.21
C GLY A 141 -8.09 17.35 13.30
N LEU A 142 -7.75 18.24 12.38
CA LEU A 142 -6.53 19.03 12.45
C LEU A 142 -6.53 19.96 13.67
N ASP A 143 -7.65 20.63 13.96
CA ASP A 143 -7.79 21.48 15.15
C ASP A 143 -7.62 20.66 16.44
N ALA A 144 -8.23 19.48 16.51
CA ALA A 144 -8.10 18.58 17.65
C ALA A 144 -6.68 18.01 17.84
N LEU A 145 -5.94 17.78 16.75
CA LEU A 145 -4.54 17.34 16.80
C LEU A 145 -3.59 18.46 17.22
N ASN A 146 -4.02 19.73 17.12
CA ASN A 146 -3.25 20.92 17.46
C ASN A 146 -1.81 20.89 16.91
N PRO A 147 -1.63 20.90 15.57
CA PRO A 147 -0.32 20.82 14.94
C PRO A 147 0.59 22.00 15.29
N ALA A 148 0.06 23.10 15.86
CA ALA A 148 0.86 24.20 16.40
C ALA A 148 1.72 23.81 17.63
N SER A 149 1.65 22.56 18.09
CA SER A 149 2.56 21.95 19.06
C SER A 149 4.05 22.14 18.66
N PRO A 150 4.98 22.30 19.63
CA PRO A 150 6.43 22.47 19.37
C PRO A 150 7.07 21.41 18.47
N LEU A 151 6.43 20.25 18.33
CA LEU A 151 6.87 19.15 17.46
C LEU A 151 6.89 19.52 15.97
N TRP A 152 6.14 20.55 15.55
CA TRP A 152 5.95 20.94 14.13
C TRP A 152 6.14 22.46 13.88
N SER A 153 6.65 23.20 14.86
CA SER A 153 6.37 24.64 15.05
C SER A 153 7.13 25.65 14.18
N ASP A 154 7.03 25.53 12.87
CA ASP A 154 7.21 26.67 11.92
C ASP A 154 6.42 26.41 10.62
N TYR A 155 6.21 25.12 10.30
CA TYR A 155 5.47 24.67 9.11
C TYR A 155 3.99 24.39 9.37
N ALA A 156 3.60 24.17 10.63
CA ALA A 156 2.23 23.81 11.00
C ALA A 156 1.14 24.80 10.56
N PRO A 157 1.27 26.14 10.74
CA PRO A 157 0.23 27.06 10.30
C PRO A 157 0.01 27.01 8.78
N LYS A 158 1.10 26.99 8.01
CA LYS A 158 1.05 26.90 6.54
C LYS A 158 0.45 25.57 6.09
N TYR A 159 0.76 24.48 6.78
CA TYR A 159 0.19 23.16 6.47
C TYR A 159 -1.34 23.18 6.65
N VAL A 160 -1.83 23.67 7.81
CA VAL A 160 -3.27 23.75 8.08
C VAL A 160 -3.98 24.63 7.05
N ASP A 161 -3.45 25.81 6.74
CA ASP A 161 -4.05 26.72 5.76
C ASP A 161 -4.14 26.10 4.36
N LEU A 162 -3.08 25.40 3.92
CA LEU A 162 -3.05 24.69 2.64
C LEU A 162 -4.07 23.54 2.61
N MET A 163 -4.17 22.77 3.70
CA MET A 163 -5.15 21.69 3.81
C MET A 163 -6.57 22.23 3.82
N ALA A 164 -6.86 23.30 4.54
CA ALA A 164 -8.17 23.95 4.56
C ALA A 164 -8.57 24.43 3.17
N GLY A 165 -7.69 25.15 2.48
CA GLY A 165 -7.94 25.62 1.12
C GLY A 165 -8.15 24.46 0.13
N ALA A 166 -7.39 23.37 0.26
CA ALA A 166 -7.56 22.19 -0.57
C ALA A 166 -8.85 21.42 -0.24
N ALA A 167 -9.23 21.37 1.02
CA ALA A 167 -10.40 20.61 1.48
C ALA A 167 -11.71 21.25 1.01
N HIS A 168 -11.77 22.57 0.90
CA HIS A 168 -12.95 23.27 0.36
C HIS A 168 -13.03 23.24 -1.18
N ASP A 169 -11.96 22.85 -1.88
CA ASP A 169 -11.95 22.69 -3.33
C ASP A 169 -12.53 21.33 -3.74
N ALA A 170 -13.74 21.35 -4.32
CA ALA A 170 -14.45 20.14 -4.73
C ALA A 170 -13.69 19.31 -5.77
N GLY A 171 -12.89 19.95 -6.64
CA GLY A 171 -12.09 19.24 -7.65
C GLY A 171 -10.93 18.50 -6.99
N LYS A 172 -10.21 19.16 -6.08
CA LYS A 172 -9.08 18.54 -5.36
C LYS A 172 -9.51 17.36 -4.49
N ARG A 173 -10.73 17.38 -3.93
CA ARG A 173 -11.28 16.24 -3.19
C ARG A 173 -11.48 14.99 -4.06
N GLN A 174 -11.60 15.12 -5.38
CA GLN A 174 -11.97 14.02 -6.28
C GLN A 174 -10.78 13.44 -7.07
N THR A 175 -9.57 14.00 -6.93
CA THR A 175 -8.38 13.56 -7.66
C THR A 175 -7.23 13.21 -6.73
N GLY A 176 -6.25 12.44 -7.22
CA GLY A 176 -5.02 12.18 -6.47
C GLY A 176 -5.17 11.19 -5.32
N TRP A 177 -6.21 10.35 -5.36
CA TRP A 177 -6.34 9.20 -4.47
C TRP A 177 -5.64 7.99 -5.08
N MET A 178 -4.77 7.35 -4.31
CA MET A 178 -3.82 6.37 -4.81
C MET A 178 -3.82 5.11 -3.94
N THR A 179 -3.62 3.95 -4.55
CA THR A 179 -3.49 2.65 -3.87
C THR A 179 -2.07 2.40 -3.39
N ARG A 180 -1.89 1.44 -2.48
CA ARG A 180 -0.55 0.90 -2.15
C ARG A 180 -0.57 -0.53 -1.60
N THR A 181 -1.53 -0.86 -0.76
CA THR A 181 -1.65 -2.14 -0.03
C THR A 181 -2.92 -2.87 -0.46
N HIS A 182 -3.03 -4.15 -0.12
CA HIS A 182 -4.16 -4.97 -0.53
C HIS A 182 -5.51 -4.45 0.04
N PRO A 183 -6.60 -4.56 -0.74
CA PRO A 183 -7.95 -4.37 -0.21
C PRO A 183 -8.26 -5.39 0.89
N LEU A 184 -9.11 -4.97 1.83
CA LEU A 184 -9.68 -5.84 2.85
C LEU A 184 -11.14 -6.16 2.50
N VAL A 185 -11.51 -7.44 2.56
CA VAL A 185 -12.92 -7.86 2.51
C VAL A 185 -13.40 -8.10 3.94
N LEU A 186 -14.41 -7.35 4.35
CA LEU A 186 -15.01 -7.52 5.68
C LEU A 186 -15.86 -8.80 5.73
N SER A 187 -16.10 -9.31 6.93
CA SER A 187 -17.00 -10.45 7.16
C SER A 187 -18.42 -10.27 6.60
N CYS A 188 -18.89 -9.03 6.41
CA CYS A 188 -20.18 -8.73 5.78
C CYS A 188 -20.14 -8.68 4.24
N GLY A 189 -18.99 -8.94 3.61
CA GLY A 189 -18.79 -8.91 2.15
C GLY A 189 -18.42 -7.55 1.57
N ARG A 190 -18.37 -6.49 2.38
CA ARG A 190 -17.95 -5.14 1.96
C ARG A 190 -16.46 -5.14 1.60
N PHE A 191 -16.11 -4.53 0.47
CA PHE A 191 -14.72 -4.26 0.10
C PHE A 191 -14.27 -2.92 0.69
N VAL A 192 -13.06 -2.90 1.23
CA VAL A 192 -12.38 -1.72 1.76
C VAL A 192 -11.07 -1.57 0.99
N LEU A 193 -11.07 -0.67 0.00
CA LEU A 193 -9.89 -0.34 -0.80
C LEU A 193 -9.12 0.80 -0.12
N PRO A 194 -7.93 0.55 0.44
CA PRO A 194 -7.12 1.58 1.09
C PRO A 194 -6.58 2.61 0.09
N LEU A 195 -6.78 3.90 0.38
CA LEU A 195 -6.34 5.00 -0.47
C LEU A 195 -5.62 6.09 0.33
N TYR A 196 -4.74 6.82 -0.35
CA TYR A 196 -4.07 7.98 0.21
C TYR A 196 -3.90 9.10 -0.82
N SER A 197 -3.64 10.31 -0.34
CA SER A 197 -3.34 11.45 -1.18
C SER A 197 -2.08 12.17 -0.71
N ASP A 198 -1.11 12.36 -1.60
CA ASP A 198 0.05 13.24 -1.35
C ASP A 198 -0.34 14.73 -1.43
N GLY A 199 -1.49 15.04 -2.03
CA GLY A 199 -2.05 16.39 -2.06
C GLY A 199 -2.57 16.84 -0.70
N PHE A 200 -3.16 15.92 0.06
CA PHE A 200 -3.65 16.16 1.43
C PHE A 200 -2.70 15.62 2.53
N ASN A 201 -1.77 14.73 2.18
CA ASN A 201 -0.97 13.96 3.14
C ASN A 201 -1.81 13.21 4.19
N ILE A 202 -2.96 12.71 3.77
CA ILE A 202 -3.86 11.89 4.59
C ILE A 202 -4.32 10.67 3.81
N SER A 203 -5.08 9.82 4.49
CA SER A 203 -5.68 8.61 3.94
C SER A 203 -7.20 8.66 3.95
N LEU A 204 -7.84 7.81 3.15
CA LEU A 204 -9.25 7.41 3.29
C LEU A 204 -9.40 5.98 2.77
N VAL A 205 -10.61 5.42 2.80
CA VAL A 205 -10.90 4.16 2.11
C VAL A 205 -12.04 4.35 1.11
N ALA A 206 -11.94 3.66 -0.03
CA ALA A 206 -13.08 3.47 -0.91
C ALA A 206 -13.81 2.20 -0.49
N LEU A 207 -15.12 2.32 -0.31
CA LEU A 207 -16.01 1.28 0.18
C LEU A 207 -16.89 0.79 -0.97
N SER A 208 -17.07 -0.52 -1.08
CA SER A 208 -18.02 -1.12 -2.01
C SER A 208 -18.83 -2.22 -1.32
N ASP A 209 -20.15 -2.11 -1.40
CA ASP A 209 -21.12 -3.08 -0.87
C ASP A 209 -21.70 -4.00 -1.96
N ASP A 210 -21.28 -3.81 -3.21
CA ASP A 210 -21.78 -4.52 -4.40
C ASP A 210 -20.64 -5.15 -5.22
N ARG A 211 -19.61 -5.62 -4.50
CA ARG A 211 -18.47 -6.37 -5.05
C ARG A 211 -17.68 -5.59 -6.12
N GLY A 212 -17.47 -4.32 -5.84
CA GLY A 212 -16.66 -3.39 -6.63
C GLY A 212 -17.35 -2.82 -7.87
N THR A 213 -18.68 -2.96 -7.97
CA THR A 213 -19.46 -2.36 -9.06
C THR A 213 -19.60 -0.85 -8.86
N THR A 214 -19.84 -0.41 -7.61
CA THR A 214 -19.83 0.99 -7.21
C THR A 214 -18.92 1.21 -6.00
N TRP A 215 -18.41 2.43 -5.88
CA TRP A 215 -17.47 2.83 -4.84
C TRP A 215 -17.91 4.13 -4.19
N GLN A 216 -17.81 4.21 -2.87
CA GLN A 216 -18.09 5.39 -2.07
C GLN A 216 -16.87 5.73 -1.21
N ALA A 217 -16.56 7.01 -1.03
CA ALA A 217 -15.47 7.42 -0.15
C ALA A 217 -15.92 7.43 1.31
N SER A 218 -15.07 6.94 2.21
CA SER A 218 -15.23 7.16 3.65
C SER A 218 -14.97 8.61 4.04
N ASP A 219 -15.23 8.95 5.31
CA ASP A 219 -14.59 10.11 5.93
C ASP A 219 -13.05 9.97 5.88
N PRO A 220 -12.30 11.08 5.84
CA PRO A 220 -10.85 11.02 5.85
C PRO A 220 -10.31 10.42 7.16
N ILE A 221 -9.24 9.64 7.06
CA ILE A 221 -8.43 9.24 8.21
C ILE A 221 -7.53 10.43 8.55
N VAL A 222 -7.93 11.22 9.53
CA VAL A 222 -7.24 12.47 9.87
C VAL A 222 -6.06 12.21 10.80
N GLY A 223 -4.89 12.63 10.35
CA GLY A 223 -3.62 12.58 11.04
C GLY A 223 -2.67 13.64 10.50
N LEU A 224 -1.42 13.63 10.98
CA LEU A 224 -0.38 14.53 10.47
C LEU A 224 0.55 13.72 9.57
N GLY A 225 0.27 13.67 8.27
CA GLY A 225 1.12 12.96 7.30
C GLY A 225 0.84 11.46 7.15
N ASN A 226 -0.31 10.96 7.59
CA ASN A 226 -0.64 9.54 7.52
C ASN A 226 -1.05 9.11 6.11
N VAL A 227 -0.21 8.33 5.44
CA VAL A 227 -0.48 7.86 4.08
C VAL A 227 -0.29 6.35 3.95
N GLN A 228 -0.75 5.78 2.83
CA GLN A 228 -0.62 4.37 2.47
C GLN A 228 -1.17 3.42 3.55
N PRO A 229 -2.49 3.46 3.84
CA PRO A 229 -3.07 2.67 4.91
C PRO A 229 -3.07 1.18 4.58
N SER A 230 -2.78 0.33 5.56
CA SER A 230 -2.93 -1.12 5.52
C SER A 230 -4.01 -1.52 6.54
N PRO A 231 -5.23 -1.84 6.09
CA PRO A 231 -6.35 -2.16 6.98
C PRO A 231 -6.36 -3.65 7.38
N VAL A 232 -6.60 -3.92 8.67
CA VAL A 232 -6.83 -5.28 9.20
C VAL A 232 -8.05 -5.28 10.11
N GLN A 233 -8.91 -6.29 9.99
CA GLN A 233 -10.11 -6.44 10.82
C GLN A 233 -9.81 -7.25 12.10
N ARG A 234 -10.22 -6.71 13.24
CA ARG A 234 -10.26 -7.40 14.54
C ARG A 234 -11.44 -8.36 14.61
N LYS A 235 -11.37 -9.33 15.52
CA LYS A 235 -12.46 -10.28 15.80
C LYS A 235 -13.75 -9.60 16.22
N ASN A 236 -13.70 -8.43 16.86
CA ASN A 236 -14.87 -7.66 17.24
C ASN A 236 -15.51 -6.88 16.08
N GLY A 237 -14.92 -6.92 14.88
CA GLY A 237 -15.39 -6.22 13.68
C GLY A 237 -14.73 -4.87 13.43
N ASP A 238 -14.03 -4.28 14.41
CA ASP A 238 -13.29 -3.03 14.25
C ASP A 238 -12.20 -3.20 13.18
N ILE A 239 -11.93 -2.13 12.42
CA ILE A 239 -10.85 -2.09 11.44
C ILE A 239 -9.74 -1.21 12.00
N VAL A 240 -8.50 -1.71 11.97
CA VAL A 240 -7.31 -0.93 12.29
C VAL A 240 -6.56 -0.66 10.99
N ALA A 241 -6.36 0.61 10.66
CA ALA A 241 -5.47 1.03 9.59
C ALA A 241 -4.09 1.33 10.17
N PHE A 242 -3.04 0.75 9.58
CA PHE A 242 -1.64 1.07 9.86
C PHE A 242 -1.09 1.89 8.69
N MET A 243 -0.39 2.98 8.95
CA MET A 243 0.05 3.93 7.92
C MET A 243 1.49 4.34 8.15
N ARG A 244 2.19 4.63 7.06
CA ARG A 244 3.47 5.32 7.16
C ARG A 244 3.25 6.80 7.48
N ASP A 245 4.33 7.44 7.91
CA ASP A 245 4.35 8.85 8.29
C ASP A 245 5.16 9.66 7.27
N ASN A 246 4.48 10.43 6.41
CA ASN A 246 5.08 11.46 5.55
C ASN A 246 5.34 12.77 6.34
N GLY A 247 4.95 12.82 7.61
CA GLY A 247 5.05 13.99 8.46
C GLY A 247 6.43 14.20 9.07
N GLY A 248 6.46 15.04 10.10
CA GLY A 248 7.66 15.34 10.87
C GLY A 248 7.96 14.29 11.95
N PRO A 249 9.09 14.46 12.67
CA PRO A 249 9.47 13.59 13.78
C PRO A 249 8.31 13.38 14.79
N PRO A 250 8.22 12.20 15.43
CA PRO A 250 9.32 11.26 15.64
C PRO A 250 9.49 10.16 14.57
N ASN A 251 8.83 10.18 13.41
CA ASN A 251 8.90 9.12 12.38
C ASN A 251 8.44 7.76 12.94
N ARG A 252 7.13 7.59 13.05
CA ARG A 252 6.49 6.39 13.64
C ARG A 252 5.40 5.87 12.73
N ILE A 253 5.14 4.56 12.78
CA ILE A 253 3.92 4.03 12.18
C ILE A 253 2.72 4.69 12.86
N GLN A 254 1.78 5.20 12.08
CA GLN A 254 0.54 5.78 12.58
C GLN A 254 -0.58 4.74 12.49
N THR A 255 -1.53 4.78 13.44
CA THR A 255 -2.69 3.90 13.45
C THR A 255 -3.98 4.68 13.62
N SER A 256 -5.06 4.19 13.02
CA SER A 256 -6.42 4.67 13.24
C SER A 256 -7.39 3.49 13.30
N VAL A 257 -8.52 3.68 13.99
CA VAL A 257 -9.54 2.65 14.18
C VAL A 257 -10.88 3.14 13.63
N SER A 258 -11.51 2.33 12.80
CA SER A 258 -12.92 2.45 12.43
C SER A 258 -13.74 1.41 13.19
N ARG A 259 -14.91 1.83 13.71
CA ARG A 259 -15.85 0.96 14.46
C ARG A 259 -17.17 0.75 13.70
N ASP A 260 -17.26 1.24 12.48
CA ASP A 260 -18.47 1.31 11.68
C ASP A 260 -18.22 0.82 10.24
N ARG A 261 -17.35 -0.18 10.08
CA ARG A 261 -17.06 -0.84 8.80
C ARG A 261 -16.39 0.09 7.77
N GLY A 262 -15.53 0.98 8.23
CA GLY A 262 -14.68 1.83 7.42
C GLY A 262 -15.27 3.20 7.07
N GLU A 263 -16.48 3.52 7.55
CA GLU A 263 -17.17 4.78 7.24
C GLU A 263 -16.49 5.96 7.92
N THR A 264 -16.20 5.84 9.22
CA THR A 264 -15.53 6.88 10.02
C THR A 264 -14.31 6.33 10.75
N TRP A 265 -13.39 7.24 11.06
CA TRP A 265 -12.08 6.90 11.58
C TRP A 265 -11.71 7.79 12.76
N ALA A 266 -11.13 7.20 13.81
CA ALA A 266 -10.54 7.96 14.89
C ALA A 266 -9.31 8.76 14.41
N LEU A 267 -8.95 9.82 15.12
CA LEU A 267 -7.69 10.53 14.89
C LEU A 267 -6.50 9.57 15.02
N THR A 268 -5.49 9.78 14.18
CA THR A 268 -4.32 8.90 14.18
C THR A 268 -3.54 8.95 15.48
N ARG A 269 -2.86 7.84 15.79
CA ARG A 269 -1.95 7.71 16.93
C ARG A 269 -0.65 7.06 16.50
N ASN A 270 0.46 7.57 17.02
CA ASN A 270 1.77 6.99 16.79
C ASN A 270 1.94 5.69 17.56
N MET A 271 2.45 4.66 16.88
CA MET A 271 3.00 3.48 17.51
C MET A 271 4.39 3.77 18.09
N THR A 272 4.93 2.81 18.83
CA THR A 272 6.32 2.84 19.30
C THR A 272 7.32 2.39 18.25
N ILE A 273 6.88 1.67 17.21
CA ILE A 273 7.75 1.15 16.14
C ILE A 273 8.21 2.33 15.26
N PRO A 274 9.52 2.58 15.16
CA PRO A 274 10.06 3.61 14.25
C PRO A 274 9.81 3.21 12.79
N ASN A 275 9.54 4.20 11.95
CA ASN A 275 9.41 4.00 10.51
C ASN A 275 9.89 5.25 9.77
N PRO A 276 10.75 5.14 8.75
CA PRO A 276 11.41 6.27 8.09
C PRO A 276 10.52 6.95 7.03
N GLY A 277 9.19 6.87 7.15
CA GLY A 277 8.26 7.27 6.09
C GLY A 277 8.25 6.29 4.90
N SER A 278 8.39 4.99 5.18
CA SER A 278 8.34 3.91 4.18
C SER A 278 7.08 3.07 4.35
N SER A 279 6.54 2.59 3.24
CA SER A 279 5.32 1.78 3.20
C SER A 279 5.42 0.56 4.13
N ILE A 280 4.28 0.15 4.68
CA ILE A 280 4.14 -1.01 5.55
C ILE A 280 2.95 -1.84 5.06
N GLU A 281 2.92 -3.13 5.38
CA GLU A 281 1.71 -3.93 5.22
C GLU A 281 1.50 -4.85 6.42
N VAL A 282 0.25 -4.97 6.85
CA VAL A 282 -0.19 -5.84 7.94
C VAL A 282 -1.26 -6.79 7.42
N ILE A 283 -1.14 -8.08 7.77
CA ILE A 283 -2.19 -9.07 7.51
C ILE A 283 -2.54 -9.83 8.79
N ALA A 284 -3.79 -10.28 8.90
CA ALA A 284 -4.17 -11.30 9.86
C ALA A 284 -3.87 -12.67 9.26
N LEU A 285 -3.03 -13.46 9.94
CA LEU A 285 -2.72 -14.84 9.55
C LEU A 285 -3.87 -15.78 9.93
N LYS A 286 -3.93 -16.94 9.28
CA LYS A 286 -4.88 -18.03 9.53
C LYS A 286 -4.87 -18.53 10.99
N SER A 287 -3.76 -18.38 11.70
CA SER A 287 -3.65 -18.67 13.15
C SER A 287 -4.39 -17.65 14.03
N GLY A 288 -4.74 -16.48 13.48
CA GLY A 288 -5.25 -15.32 14.21
C GLY A 288 -4.17 -14.37 14.71
N ALA A 289 -2.88 -14.71 14.55
CA ALA A 289 -1.79 -13.76 14.76
C ALA A 289 -1.75 -12.71 13.64
N TRP A 290 -1.23 -11.52 13.93
CA TRP A 290 -1.04 -10.46 12.94
C TRP A 290 0.43 -10.33 12.58
N LEU A 291 0.72 -10.22 11.29
CA LEU A 291 2.06 -10.03 10.75
C LEU A 291 2.17 -8.62 10.18
N LEU A 292 3.13 -7.83 10.68
CA LEU A 292 3.49 -6.51 10.16
C LEU A 292 4.86 -6.61 9.49
N VAL A 293 4.95 -6.17 8.23
CA VAL A 293 6.23 -5.98 7.55
C VAL A 293 6.49 -4.50 7.33
N CYS A 294 7.64 -4.01 7.81
CA CYS A 294 7.98 -2.58 7.77
C CYS A 294 9.49 -2.33 7.84
N ASN A 295 9.90 -1.12 7.45
CA ASN A 295 11.20 -0.60 7.84
C ASN A 295 11.14 -0.12 9.31
N ASP A 296 11.96 -0.71 10.19
CA ASP A 296 11.95 -0.45 11.63
C ASP A 296 13.11 0.46 12.11
N THR A 297 13.35 1.50 11.32
CA THR A 297 14.37 2.53 11.46
C THR A 297 13.71 3.91 11.59
N ALA A 298 14.38 4.86 12.23
CA ALA A 298 13.94 6.27 12.22
C ALA A 298 14.49 7.03 11.01
N ASP A 299 15.57 6.50 10.43
CA ASP A 299 16.35 7.05 9.34
C ASP A 299 16.63 5.95 8.30
N GLY A 300 16.24 6.19 7.06
CA GLY A 300 16.57 5.32 5.92
C GLY A 300 15.94 3.92 5.92
N ARG A 301 16.06 3.21 4.80
CA ARG A 301 15.33 1.97 4.46
C ARG A 301 16.25 0.75 4.36
N TYR A 302 17.27 0.67 5.22
CA TYR A 302 18.28 -0.38 5.21
C TYR A 302 17.94 -1.61 6.09
N ARG A 303 16.74 -1.65 6.68
CA ARG A 303 16.23 -2.82 7.43
C ARG A 303 14.78 -3.05 7.07
N LEU A 304 14.44 -4.28 6.65
CA LEU A 304 13.06 -4.71 6.46
C LEU A 304 12.74 -5.80 7.47
N ALA A 305 11.89 -5.47 8.44
CA ALA A 305 11.56 -6.32 9.56
C ALA A 305 10.15 -6.91 9.42
N ALA A 306 9.98 -8.13 9.90
CA ALA A 306 8.70 -8.80 10.07
C ALA A 306 8.42 -8.95 11.57
N TYR A 307 7.31 -8.37 12.04
CA TYR A 307 6.85 -8.40 13.42
C TYR A 307 5.60 -9.26 13.55
N LEU A 308 5.52 -10.06 14.62
CA LEU A 308 4.35 -10.87 14.93
C LEU A 308 3.65 -10.36 16.21
N SER A 309 2.34 -10.24 16.15
CA SER A 309 1.45 -9.89 17.26
C SER A 309 0.42 -11.00 17.46
N HIS A 310 0.19 -11.39 18.72
CA HIS A 310 -0.85 -12.35 19.09
C HIS A 310 -2.05 -11.69 19.78
N ASP A 311 -2.09 -10.35 19.80
CA ASP A 311 -3.06 -9.52 20.52
C ASP A 311 -3.64 -8.40 19.63
N GLU A 312 -3.90 -8.75 18.36
CA GLU A 312 -4.56 -7.89 17.36
C GLU A 312 -3.86 -6.52 17.18
N GLY A 313 -2.54 -6.57 17.10
CA GLY A 313 -1.67 -5.42 16.84
C GLY A 313 -1.42 -4.53 18.06
N THR A 314 -1.84 -4.94 19.26
CA THR A 314 -1.62 -4.17 20.50
C THR A 314 -0.15 -4.20 20.92
N THR A 315 0.51 -5.36 20.84
CA THR A 315 1.94 -5.53 21.10
C THR A 315 2.65 -6.35 20.03
N TRP A 316 3.92 -6.01 19.77
CA TRP A 316 4.74 -6.57 18.68
C TRP A 316 6.08 -7.06 19.25
N LYS A 317 6.05 -8.19 19.95
CA LYS A 317 7.19 -8.68 20.76
C LYS A 317 8.17 -9.54 19.96
N LEU A 318 7.68 -10.28 18.98
CA LEU A 318 8.48 -11.18 18.16
C LEU A 318 8.82 -10.48 16.84
N LYS A 319 10.10 -10.50 16.46
CA LYS A 319 10.54 -9.96 15.17
C LYS A 319 11.69 -10.72 14.54
N GLY A 320 11.74 -10.67 13.22
CA GLY A 320 12.87 -11.09 12.38
C GLY A 320 13.15 -10.04 11.31
N TYR A 321 14.24 -10.21 10.56
CA TYR A 321 14.56 -9.36 9.42
C TYR A 321 14.51 -10.20 8.15
N LEU A 322 13.83 -9.69 7.14
CA LEU A 322 13.82 -10.26 5.78
C LEU A 322 15.10 -9.86 5.04
N ASP A 323 15.51 -8.60 5.21
CA ASP A 323 16.81 -8.08 4.83
C ASP A 323 17.27 -7.02 5.84
N LYS A 324 18.59 -6.92 6.01
CA LYS A 324 19.22 -6.01 6.95
C LYS A 324 20.64 -5.68 6.50
N ALA A 325 20.90 -4.39 6.36
CA ALA A 325 22.21 -3.81 6.15
C ALA A 325 22.55 -2.85 7.30
N VAL A 326 23.74 -2.22 7.26
CA VAL A 326 24.15 -1.20 8.23
C VAL A 326 23.73 0.21 7.77
N SER A 327 23.58 0.43 6.46
CA SER A 327 23.16 1.70 5.87
C SER A 327 22.54 1.51 4.48
N GLU A 328 21.86 2.54 3.94
CA GLU A 328 21.25 2.50 2.61
C GLU A 328 22.27 2.34 1.47
N LYS A 329 23.53 2.69 1.71
CA LYS A 329 24.62 2.47 0.74
C LYS A 329 24.93 0.99 0.53
N GLU A 330 24.66 0.16 1.53
CA GLU A 330 24.88 -1.28 1.48
C GLU A 330 23.65 -2.04 0.98
N GLY A 331 22.45 -1.51 1.24
CA GLY A 331 21.20 -2.03 0.71
C GLY A 331 20.01 -1.17 1.13
N GLU A 332 19.06 -1.02 0.20
CA GLU A 332 17.78 -0.35 0.43
C GLU A 332 16.64 -1.32 0.12
N TYR A 333 15.70 -1.45 1.04
CA TYR A 333 14.58 -2.39 0.97
C TYR A 333 13.31 -1.67 1.38
N SER A 334 12.26 -1.72 0.58
CA SER A 334 11.06 -0.94 0.88
C SER A 334 9.83 -1.47 0.17
N TYR A 335 8.67 -0.95 0.57
CA TYR A 335 7.40 -1.24 -0.10
C TYR A 335 7.08 -2.73 -0.11
N PRO A 336 6.96 -3.35 1.08
CA PRO A 336 6.57 -4.74 1.19
C PRO A 336 5.15 -4.93 0.68
N SER A 337 4.94 -6.10 0.09
CA SER A 337 3.63 -6.67 -0.16
C SER A 337 3.56 -8.08 0.43
N VAL A 338 2.56 -8.38 1.24
CA VAL A 338 2.50 -9.55 2.12
C VAL A 338 1.26 -10.39 1.80
N LEU A 339 1.47 -11.69 1.66
CA LEU A 339 0.43 -12.67 1.37
C LEU A 339 0.66 -13.92 2.23
N GLN A 340 -0.40 -14.47 2.83
CA GLN A 340 -0.37 -15.85 3.32
C GLN A 340 -1.13 -16.75 2.35
N ALA A 341 -0.40 -17.68 1.74
CA ALA A 341 -0.94 -18.62 0.76
C ALA A 341 -1.80 -19.72 1.40
N ASP A 342 -2.44 -20.52 0.54
CA ASP A 342 -3.35 -21.58 0.94
C ASP A 342 -2.69 -22.72 1.69
N ASN A 343 -1.46 -23.05 1.30
CA ASN A 343 -0.64 -24.04 2.00
C ASN A 343 -0.05 -23.53 3.35
N GLY A 344 -0.34 -22.27 3.73
CA GLY A 344 0.10 -21.62 4.96
C GLY A 344 1.49 -20.97 4.88
N SER A 345 2.19 -21.01 3.74
CA SER A 345 3.39 -20.21 3.51
C SER A 345 3.06 -18.73 3.46
N ILE A 346 3.98 -17.92 3.97
CA ILE A 346 3.93 -16.47 3.91
C ILE A 346 4.91 -16.04 2.83
N HIS A 347 4.40 -15.26 1.87
CA HIS A 347 5.18 -14.67 0.80
C HIS A 347 5.25 -13.17 1.00
N VAL A 348 6.43 -12.61 0.80
CA VAL A 348 6.64 -11.16 0.81
C VAL A 348 7.42 -10.75 -0.41
N THR A 349 6.91 -9.76 -1.15
CA THR A 349 7.65 -9.10 -2.23
C THR A 349 7.97 -7.66 -1.86
N TYR A 350 9.12 -7.15 -2.25
CA TYR A 350 9.52 -5.78 -1.92
C TYR A 350 10.54 -5.24 -2.91
N SER A 351 10.59 -3.91 -2.99
CA SER A 351 11.61 -3.18 -3.75
C SER A 351 12.98 -3.37 -3.12
N TYR A 352 13.95 -3.66 -3.97
CA TYR A 352 15.32 -3.97 -3.56
C TYR A 352 16.30 -3.18 -4.42
N HIS A 353 17.13 -2.35 -3.77
CA HIS A 353 18.23 -1.64 -4.42
C HIS A 353 19.54 -2.33 -4.05
N THR A 354 20.29 -2.74 -5.06
CA THR A 354 21.60 -3.34 -4.91
C THR A 354 22.65 -2.25 -4.65
N ASN A 355 23.75 -2.66 -4.03
CA ASN A 355 24.88 -1.78 -3.70
C ASN A 355 25.57 -1.14 -4.92
N ASP A 356 25.40 -1.70 -6.11
CA ASP A 356 25.88 -1.16 -7.38
C ASP A 356 24.87 -0.23 -8.08
N GLY A 357 23.78 0.14 -7.40
CA GLY A 357 22.81 1.13 -7.88
C GLY A 357 21.76 0.58 -8.83
N ARG A 358 21.64 -0.75 -8.96
CA ARG A 358 20.58 -1.41 -9.72
C ARG A 358 19.37 -1.74 -8.85
N GLU A 359 18.23 -1.95 -9.47
CA GLU A 359 16.96 -2.20 -8.78
C GLU A 359 16.29 -3.48 -9.28
N THR A 360 15.56 -4.14 -8.38
CA THR A 360 14.74 -5.32 -8.65
C THR A 360 13.61 -5.47 -7.63
N ILE A 361 12.75 -6.46 -7.82
CA ILE A 361 11.82 -6.96 -6.79
C ILE A 361 12.38 -8.26 -6.23
N LYS A 362 12.53 -8.31 -4.91
CA LYS A 362 12.88 -9.52 -4.18
C LYS A 362 11.62 -10.18 -3.65
N HIS A 363 11.56 -11.51 -3.74
CA HIS A 363 10.55 -12.36 -3.12
C HIS A 363 11.21 -13.18 -2.02
N VAL A 364 10.53 -13.32 -0.88
CA VAL A 364 10.92 -14.22 0.20
C VAL A 364 9.72 -15.06 0.61
N THR A 365 9.99 -16.30 1.02
CA THR A 365 9.00 -17.20 1.57
C THR A 365 9.43 -17.75 2.93
N PHE A 366 8.48 -17.85 3.86
CA PHE A 366 8.68 -18.43 5.18
C PHE A 366 7.35 -18.96 5.74
N ARG A 367 7.37 -19.49 6.95
CA ARG A 367 6.18 -19.85 7.73
C ARG A 367 6.21 -19.11 9.06
N GLU A 368 5.05 -18.96 9.68
CA GLU A 368 4.88 -18.30 10.99
C GLU A 368 5.86 -18.83 12.05
#